data_AF-C0XST5-F1
#
_entry.id   AF-C0XST5-F1
#
_cell.length_a   1.000
_cell.length_b   1.000
_cell.length_c   1.000
_cell.angle_alpha   90.00
_cell.angle_beta   90.00
_cell.angle_gamma   90.00
#
_symmetry.space_group_name_H-M   'P 1'
#
loop_
_entity.id
_entity.type
_entity.pdbx_description
1 polymer ?
#
loop_
_entity_poly.entity_id
_entity_poly.type
_entity_poly.pdbx_seq_one_letter_code
_entity_poly.pdbx_strand_id
1 'polypeptide(L)'
;MSQETVSRRPVAWLLIIAVWVVTPYNSPHNPNLSWYLYVVLLAVTVVYGLATAVSRRDWLLYPALILTLFAWPIMTFAVFLYFA
;
A
#
# COMPACT_ATOMS: atom_id res chain seq x y z
N MET A 1 19.98 -16.15 -22.03
CA MET A 1 18.56 -16.03 -21.65
C MET A 1 18.51 -15.11 -20.44
N SER A 2 18.44 -13.80 -20.67
CA SER A 2 18.46 -12.80 -19.58
C SER A 2 17.14 -12.90 -18.84
N GLN A 3 17.17 -13.35 -17.59
CA GLN A 3 16.04 -13.16 -16.69
C GLN A 3 15.72 -11.67 -16.69
N GLU A 4 14.57 -11.28 -17.27
CA GLU A 4 13.95 -10.00 -16.98
C GLU A 4 13.76 -9.97 -15.47
N THR A 5 14.72 -9.38 -14.76
CA THR A 5 14.53 -8.92 -13.41
C THR A 5 13.46 -7.85 -13.50
N VAL A 6 12.19 -8.26 -13.40
CA VAL A 6 11.04 -7.36 -13.30
C VAL A 6 11.47 -6.24 -12.37
N SER A 7 11.46 -5.01 -12.89
CA SER A 7 12.02 -3.89 -12.15
C SER A 7 11.24 -3.75 -10.84
N ARG A 8 11.92 -4.02 -9.71
CA ARG A 8 11.30 -4.05 -8.37
C ARG A 8 10.60 -2.73 -8.02
N ARG A 9 11.07 -1.62 -8.60
CA ARG A 9 10.55 -0.27 -8.34
C ARG A 9 9.12 -0.09 -8.85
N PRO A 10 8.80 -0.32 -10.14
CA PRO A 10 7.42 -0.37 -10.63
C PRO A 10 6.49 -1.26 -9.80
N VAL A 11 6.95 -2.46 -9.42
CA VAL A 11 6.14 -3.39 -8.63
C VAL A 11 5.80 -2.82 -7.26
N ALA A 12 6.76 -2.21 -6.57
CA ALA A 12 6.50 -1.57 -5.28
C ALA A 12 5.46 -0.44 -5.38
N TRP A 13 5.54 0.38 -6.43
CA TRP A 13 4.55 1.44 -6.67
C TRP A 13 3.17 0.88 -7.02
N LEU A 14 3.09 -0.19 -7.83
CA LEU A 14 1.83 -0.85 -8.14
C LEU A 14 1.18 -1.45 -6.90
N LEU A 15 1.95 -2.04 -5.98
CA LEU A 15 1.46 -2.55 -4.70
C LEU A 15 0.90 -1.42 -3.82
N ILE A 16 1.62 -0.29 -3.73
CA ILE A 16 1.12 0.91 -3.04
C ILE A 16 -0.22 1.36 -3.63
N ILE A 17 -0.31 1.52 -4.96
CA ILE A 17 -1.54 1.92 -5.63
C ILE A 17 -2.66 0.91 -5.35
N ALA A 18 -2.37 -0.39 -5.41
CA ALA A 18 -3.34 -1.43 -5.13
C ALA A 18 -3.94 -1.28 -3.72
N VAL A 19 -3.10 -1.08 -2.70
CA VAL A 19 -3.55 -0.83 -1.31
C VAL A 19 -4.50 0.38 -1.27
N TRP A 20 -4.13 1.50 -1.88
CA TRP A 20 -4.95 2.71 -1.87
C TRP A 20 -6.31 2.51 -2.57
N VAL A 21 -6.33 1.80 -3.71
CA VAL A 21 -7.57 1.48 -4.44
C VAL A 21 -8.49 0.60 -3.61
N VAL A 22 -7.96 -0.39 -2.88
CA VAL A 22 -8.81 -1.32 -2.12
C VAL A 22 -9.18 -0.81 -0.72
N THR A 23 -8.45 0.17 -0.18
CA THR A 23 -8.68 0.73 1.16
C THR A 23 -10.12 1.20 1.42
N PRO A 24 -10.78 1.99 0.54
CA PRO A 24 -12.14 2.47 0.79
C PRO A 24 -13.19 1.35 0.92
N TYR A 25 -12.91 0.16 0.39
CA TYR A 25 -13.84 -0.98 0.44
C TYR A 25 -13.64 -1.87 1.67
N ASN A 26 -12.57 -1.67 2.44
CA ASN A 26 -12.18 -2.56 3.53
C ASN A 26 -12.16 -1.77 4.84
N SER A 27 -13.22 -1.92 5.64
CA SER A 27 -13.35 -1.27 6.95
C SER A 27 -13.07 -2.26 8.10
N PRO A 28 -12.29 -1.87 9.12
CA PRO A 28 -12.00 -2.70 10.29
C PRO A 28 -13.25 -2.97 11.15
N HIS A 29 -14.34 -2.24 10.94
CA HIS A 29 -15.57 -2.37 11.73
C HIS A 29 -16.34 -3.67 11.45
N ASN A 30 -16.04 -4.38 10.35
CA ASN A 30 -16.70 -5.64 10.03
C ASN A 30 -15.72 -6.60 9.33
N PRO A 31 -14.88 -7.33 10.09
CA PRO A 31 -13.82 -8.15 9.51
C PRO A 31 -14.42 -9.36 8.78
N ASN A 32 -14.33 -9.31 7.46
CA ASN A 32 -14.67 -10.40 6.55
C ASN A 32 -13.40 -10.91 5.84
N LEU A 33 -13.53 -11.87 4.92
CA LEU A 33 -12.38 -12.38 4.15
C LEU A 33 -11.62 -11.26 3.41
N SER A 34 -12.32 -10.25 2.87
CA SER A 34 -11.67 -9.15 2.14
C SER A 34 -10.81 -8.29 3.07
N TRP A 35 -11.23 -8.07 4.32
CA TRP A 35 -10.43 -7.37 5.32
C TRP A 35 -9.10 -8.09 5.60
N TYR A 36 -9.11 -9.42 5.76
CA TYR A 36 -7.87 -10.18 5.96
C TYR A 36 -6.96 -10.12 4.72
N LEU A 37 -7.53 -10.23 3.51
CA LEU A 37 -6.77 -10.08 2.26
C LEU A 37 -6.16 -8.67 2.13
N TYR A 38 -6.89 -7.64 2.56
CA TYR A 38 -6.38 -6.26 2.62
C TYR A 38 -5.20 -6.13 3.58
N VAL A 39 -5.29 -6.68 4.79
CA VAL A 39 -4.20 -6.64 5.78
C VAL A 39 -2.96 -7.38 5.25
N VAL A 40 -3.16 -8.54 4.61
CA VAL A 40 -2.07 -9.28 3.95
C VAL A 40 -1.44 -8.44 2.83
N LEU A 41 -2.24 -7.83 1.97
CA LEU A 41 -1.75 -6.95 0.90
C LEU A 41 -0.96 -5.76 1.46
N LEU A 42 -1.46 -5.12 2.52
CA LEU A 42 -0.79 -4.03 3.21
C LEU A 42 0.57 -4.48 3.75
N ALA A 43 0.62 -5.61 4.47
CA ALA A 43 1.85 -6.16 5.02
C ALA A 43 2.87 -6.49 3.93
N VAL A 44 2.44 -7.17 2.85
CA VAL A 44 3.30 -7.49 1.70
C VAL A 44 3.83 -6.22 1.04
N THR A 45 2.97 -5.21 0.84
CA THR A 45 3.34 -3.92 0.25
C THR A 45 4.40 -3.21 1.07
N VAL A 46 4.25 -3.20 2.40
CA VAL A 46 5.20 -2.55 3.32
C VAL A 46 6.55 -3.27 3.30
N VAL A 47 6.56 -4.59 3.45
CA VAL A 47 7.79 -5.38 3.47
C VAL A 47 8.52 -5.31 2.12
N TYR A 48 7.80 -5.54 1.01
CA TYR A 48 8.37 -5.49 -0.33
C TYR A 48 8.84 -4.08 -0.71
N GLY A 49 8.03 -3.07 -0.39
CA GLY A 49 8.35 -1.68 -0.64
C GLY A 49 9.57 -1.22 0.15
N LEU A 50 9.67 -1.58 1.43
CA LEU A 50 10.82 -1.22 2.27
C LEU A 50 12.10 -1.90 1.77
N ALA A 51 12.04 -3.19 1.45
CA ALA A 51 13.16 -3.91 0.85
C ALA A 51 13.61 -3.26 -0.47
N THR A 52 12.66 -2.80 -1.28
CA THR A 52 12.93 -2.09 -2.54
C THR A 52 13.53 -0.70 -2.29
N ALA A 53 12.99 0.07 -1.34
CA ALA A 53 13.49 1.40 -0.96
C ALA A 53 14.95 1.36 -0.51
N VAL A 54 15.29 0.38 0.34
CA VAL A 54 16.67 0.15 0.81
C VAL A 54 17.57 -0.29 -0.35
N SER A 55 17.15 -1.30 -1.13
CA SER A 55 17.97 -1.87 -2.20
C SER A 55 18.24 -0.89 -3.34
N ARG A 56 17.30 0.01 -3.63
CA ARG A 56 17.37 0.96 -4.75
C ARG A 56 17.68 2.40 -4.32
N ARG A 57 17.85 2.65 -3.02
CA ARG A 57 17.98 4.01 -2.44
C ARG A 57 16.88 4.96 -2.93
N ASP A 58 15.66 4.44 -3.07
CA ASP A 58 14.51 5.22 -3.52
C ASP A 58 13.87 5.93 -2.33
N TRP A 59 14.36 7.14 -2.04
CA TRP A 59 13.93 7.93 -0.90
C TRP A 59 12.43 8.27 -0.92
N LEU A 60 11.79 8.30 -2.10
CA LEU A 60 10.36 8.58 -2.25
C LEU A 60 9.48 7.42 -1.77
N LEU A 61 10.00 6.19 -1.74
CA LEU A 61 9.22 5.04 -1.26
C LEU A 61 9.00 5.09 0.25
N TYR A 62 9.92 5.63 1.05
CA TYR A 62 9.73 5.72 2.50
C TYR A 62 8.49 6.53 2.91
N PRO A 63 8.31 7.81 2.48
CA PRO A 63 7.12 8.56 2.83
C PRO A 63 5.86 7.93 2.22
N ALA A 64 5.94 7.36 1.00
CA ALA A 64 4.80 6.69 0.39
C ALA A 64 4.33 5.46 1.22
N LEU A 65 5.27 4.67 1.74
CA LEU A 65 4.96 3.52 2.60
C LEU A 65 4.41 3.94 3.97
N ILE A 66 4.95 5.00 4.55
CA ILE A 66 4.39 5.58 5.79
C ILE A 66 2.95 6.02 5.55
N LEU A 67 2.67 6.78 4.49
CA LEU A 67 1.30 7.17 4.13
C LEU A 67 0.40 5.96 3.89
N THR A 68 0.94 4.90 3.27
CA THR A 68 0.19 3.66 2.98
C THR A 68 -0.19 2.90 4.25
N LEU A 69 0.66 2.89 5.30
CA LEU A 69 0.30 2.33 6.62
C LEU A 69 -0.92 3.04 7.24
N PHE A 70 -1.07 4.33 6.95
CA PHE A 70 -2.20 5.15 7.41
C PHE A 70 -3.26 5.33 6.32
N ALA A 71 -3.27 4.51 5.26
CA ALA A 71 -4.21 4.68 4.14
C ALA A 71 -5.67 4.68 4.64
N TRP A 72 -6.02 3.77 5.56
CA TRP A 72 -7.39 3.71 6.07
C TRP A 72 -7.80 4.96 6.86
N PRO A 73 -7.08 5.39 7.92
CA PRO A 73 -7.35 6.66 8.60
C PRO A 73 -7.42 7.87 7.65
N ILE A 74 -6.51 7.94 6.67
CA ILE A 74 -6.46 9.05 5.71
C ILE A 74 -7.72 9.04 4.83
N MET A 75 -8.13 7.88 4.31
CA MET A 75 -9.34 7.76 3.50
C MET A 75 -10.60 8.11 4.31
N THR A 76 -10.70 7.64 5.55
CA THR A 76 -11.83 8.00 6.43
C THR A 76 -11.90 9.52 6.66
N PHE A 77 -10.75 10.15 6.92
CA PHE A 77 -10.69 11.60 7.12
C PHE A 77 -11.01 12.38 5.83
N ALA A 78 -10.51 11.92 4.67
CA ALA A 78 -10.79 12.55 3.38
C ALA A 78 -12.27 12.44 3.00
N VAL A 79 -12.91 11.30 3.24
CA VAL A 79 -14.35 11.11 3.04
C VAL A 79 -15.14 12.02 3.98
N PHE A 80 -14.75 12.10 5.26
CA PHE A 80 -15.39 13.00 6.22
C PHE A 80 -15.34 14.46 5.75
N LEU A 81 -14.17 14.96 5.34
CA LEU A 81 -14.01 16.32 4.84
C LEU A 81 -14.81 16.60 3.55
N TYR A 82 -15.01 15.59 2.70
CA TYR A 82 -15.80 15.75 1.47
C TYR A 82 -17.30 15.94 1.74
N PHE A 83 -17.81 15.36 2.83
CA PHE A 83 -19.24 15.39 3.20
C PHE A 83 -19.56 16.37 4.34
N ALA A 84 -18.58 17.05 4.93
CA ALA A 84 -18.73 18.05 5.98
C ALA A 84 -18.92 19.46 5.39
#